data_AF-A0A3N0XPZ9-F1
#
_entry.id   AF-A0A3N0XPZ9-F1
#
_cell.length_a   1.000
_cell.length_b   1.000
_cell.length_c   1.000
_cell.angle_alpha   90.00
_cell.angle_beta   90.00
_cell.angle_gamma   90.00
#
_symmetry.space_group_name_H-M   'P 1'
#
loop_
_entity.id
_entity.type
_entity.pdbx_description
1 polymer ?
#
loop_
_entity_poly.entity_id
_entity_poly.type
_entity_poly.pdbx_seq_one_letter_code
_entity_poly.pdbx_strand_id
1 'polypeptide(L)'
;MDSPVNYQAFLVADVYLVTFDGHLFKLPASCDFILAVDVINHTFSIALKTVRFKRRSLEVQMQNTVMAIHPNGEVEVNCHVMNIPYTNHEVAIRKDGNIIEVSNERGLRVSCDPHLEVCSVILDGWLHGVSTGLLGTNDNEAANELLLPDGSHTHSVLQFTHSWQVDLECASRKAEICQNGTANSLSCEFLFLSTNSPLSPCFRVVDPVQFILKCEELECIRDEHADVSKPAFCTLASAYIHLCHRNYVPLELPVQCGQYSPFS
;
A
#
# COMPACT_ATOMS: atom_id res chain seq x y z
N MET A 1 -14.95 21.03 -8.20
CA MET A 1 -14.57 21.68 -6.93
C MET A 1 -13.64 20.70 -6.27
N ASP A 2 -12.36 21.02 -6.15
CA ASP A 2 -11.41 20.13 -5.47
C ASP A 2 -11.76 20.09 -3.97
N SER A 3 -11.85 18.90 -3.39
CA SER A 3 -12.14 18.75 -1.96
C SER A 3 -10.97 19.29 -1.14
N PRO A 4 -11.20 20.11 -0.09
CA PRO A 4 -10.14 20.65 0.75
C PRO A 4 -9.48 19.59 1.64
N VAL A 5 -10.10 18.41 1.77
CA VAL A 5 -9.62 17.26 2.53
C VAL A 5 -9.77 16.02 1.66
N ASN A 6 -8.72 15.21 1.58
CA ASN A 6 -8.73 13.93 0.88
C ASN A 6 -8.23 12.83 1.82
N TYR A 7 -8.78 11.63 1.70
CA TYR A 7 -8.27 10.43 2.35
C TYR A 7 -7.19 9.81 1.48
N GLN A 8 -6.03 9.50 2.05
CA GLN A 8 -4.93 8.94 1.29
C GLN A 8 -4.39 7.68 1.97
N ALA A 9 -4.35 6.60 1.20
CA ALA A 9 -3.78 5.32 1.56
C ALA A 9 -2.66 4.95 0.59
N PHE A 10 -1.80 4.00 0.97
CA PHE A 10 -0.63 3.62 0.19
C PHE A 10 -0.48 2.09 0.09
N LEU A 11 -0.08 1.63 -1.08
CA LEU A 11 0.49 0.30 -1.33
C LEU A 11 1.96 0.48 -1.70
N VAL A 12 2.85 -0.18 -0.96
CA VAL A 12 4.30 -0.03 -1.10
C VAL A 12 4.94 -1.40 -1.38
N ALA A 13 5.61 -1.48 -2.52
CA ALA A 13 6.22 -2.66 -3.13
C ALA A 13 5.32 -3.90 -3.15
N ASP A 14 4.02 -3.72 -3.33
CA ASP A 14 3.01 -4.79 -3.30
C ASP A 14 3.00 -5.65 -2.01
N VAL A 15 3.66 -5.18 -0.95
CA VAL A 15 3.86 -5.90 0.32
C VAL A 15 3.28 -5.15 1.50
N TYR A 16 3.44 -3.82 1.57
CA TYR A 16 2.95 -3.03 2.70
C TYR A 16 1.76 -2.18 2.31
N LEU A 17 0.73 -2.17 3.15
CA LEU A 17 -0.37 -1.23 3.09
C LEU A 17 -0.24 -0.23 4.21
N VAL A 18 -0.50 1.03 3.90
CA VAL A 18 -0.82 2.06 4.89
C VAL A 18 -2.25 2.49 4.64
N THR A 19 -3.14 2.26 5.60
CA THR A 19 -4.58 2.55 5.47
C THR A 19 -4.87 4.03 5.41
N PHE A 20 -6.12 4.37 5.07
CA PHE A 20 -6.60 5.75 5.12
C PHE A 20 -6.39 6.38 6.51
N ASP A 21 -6.55 5.59 7.58
CA ASP A 21 -6.43 6.08 8.96
C ASP A 21 -5.04 5.83 9.57
N GLY A 22 -4.09 5.28 8.79
CA GLY A 22 -2.65 5.26 9.09
C GLY A 22 -2.11 3.96 9.70
N HIS A 23 -2.87 2.87 9.67
CA HIS A 23 -2.39 1.56 10.06
C HIS A 23 -1.50 0.91 8.99
N LEU A 24 -0.42 0.29 9.44
CA LEU A 24 0.50 -0.46 8.63
C LEU A 24 0.13 -1.96 8.65
N PHE A 25 -0.12 -2.53 7.48
CA PHE A 25 -0.30 -3.97 7.30
C PHE A 25 0.76 -4.54 6.36
N LYS A 26 1.18 -5.78 6.61
CA LYS A 26 2.03 -6.56 5.70
C LYS A 26 1.19 -7.64 5.05
N LEU A 27 1.15 -7.64 3.73
CA LEU A 27 0.45 -8.63 2.93
C LEU A 27 1.31 -9.90 2.77
N PRO A 28 0.71 -11.09 2.94
CA PRO A 28 1.28 -12.35 2.45
C PRO A 28 1.64 -12.25 0.96
N ALA A 29 2.67 -12.95 0.51
CA ALA A 29 3.01 -13.04 -0.91
C ALA A 29 2.04 -13.96 -1.67
N SER A 30 1.80 -13.70 -2.96
CA SER A 30 1.06 -14.57 -3.89
C SER A 30 -0.44 -14.79 -3.62
N CYS A 31 -1.10 -13.90 -2.87
CA CYS A 31 -2.56 -13.89 -2.74
C CYS A 31 -3.19 -12.68 -3.42
N ASP A 32 -4.44 -12.86 -3.84
CA ASP A 32 -5.33 -11.80 -4.31
C ASP A 32 -6.11 -11.21 -3.15
N PHE A 33 -6.22 -9.88 -3.11
CA PHE A 33 -6.86 -9.15 -2.02
C PHE A 33 -7.79 -8.05 -2.52
N ILE A 34 -8.88 -7.82 -1.81
CA ILE A 34 -9.66 -6.58 -1.93
C ILE A 34 -9.03 -5.53 -1.02
N LEU A 35 -8.53 -4.45 -1.63
CA LEU A 35 -7.89 -3.36 -0.92
C LEU A 35 -8.92 -2.32 -0.47
N ALA A 36 -9.84 -1.93 -1.35
CA ALA A 36 -10.89 -0.97 -1.05
C ALA A 36 -12.12 -1.23 -1.93
N VAL A 37 -13.32 -1.03 -1.40
CA VAL A 37 -14.58 -1.09 -2.15
C VAL A 37 -15.55 -0.05 -1.60
N ASP A 38 -16.27 0.61 -2.50
CA ASP A 38 -17.42 1.44 -2.15
C ASP A 38 -18.59 0.55 -1.73
N VAL A 39 -18.90 0.52 -0.43
CA VAL A 39 -20.00 -0.30 0.11
C VAL A 39 -21.36 0.41 0.09
N ILE A 40 -21.40 1.70 -0.25
CA ILE A 40 -22.62 2.51 -0.22
C ILE A 40 -23.24 2.59 -1.61
N ASN A 41 -22.46 3.03 -2.60
CA ASN A 41 -22.93 3.29 -3.96
C ASN A 41 -22.32 2.34 -5.00
N HIS A 42 -21.39 1.47 -4.60
CA HIS A 42 -20.72 0.50 -5.47
C HIS A 42 -20.06 1.12 -6.70
N THR A 43 -19.49 2.33 -6.55
CA THR A 43 -18.91 3.08 -7.66
C THR A 43 -17.48 2.69 -8.01
N PHE A 44 -16.76 2.06 -7.07
CA PHE A 44 -15.40 1.58 -7.30
C PHE A 44 -15.07 0.31 -6.51
N SER A 45 -14.08 -0.43 -7.01
CA SER A 45 -13.35 -1.45 -6.26
C SER A 45 -11.87 -1.40 -6.63
N ILE A 46 -11.01 -1.75 -5.67
CA ILE A 46 -9.56 -1.79 -5.83
C ILE A 46 -9.10 -3.13 -5.29
N ALA A 47 -8.39 -3.89 -6.13
CA ALA A 47 -7.88 -5.20 -5.78
C ALA A 47 -6.39 -5.31 -6.11
N LEU A 48 -5.67 -6.08 -5.31
CA LEU A 48 -4.32 -6.51 -5.62
C LEU A 48 -4.40 -7.91 -6.20
N LYS A 49 -4.03 -8.08 -7.47
CA LYS A 49 -4.18 -9.32 -8.23
C LYS A 49 -2.83 -9.94 -8.52
N THR A 50 -2.69 -11.24 -8.29
CA THR A 50 -1.50 -12.01 -8.59
C THR A 50 -1.54 -12.42 -10.05
N VAL A 51 -0.64 -11.86 -10.85
CA VAL A 51 -0.47 -12.25 -12.25
C VAL A 51 0.55 -13.38 -12.39
N ARG A 52 0.81 -13.82 -13.62
CA ARG A 52 1.83 -14.84 -13.91
C ARG A 52 3.16 -14.51 -13.25
N PHE A 53 3.88 -15.53 -12.81
CA PHE A 53 5.18 -15.41 -12.14
C PHE A 53 5.15 -14.70 -10.76
N LYS A 54 4.01 -14.72 -10.06
CA LYS A 54 3.85 -14.14 -8.70
C LYS A 54 4.08 -12.62 -8.62
N ARG A 55 4.04 -11.93 -9.75
CA ARG A 55 3.99 -10.46 -9.77
C ARG A 55 2.57 -10.03 -9.42
N ARG A 56 2.42 -8.84 -8.86
CA ARG A 56 1.10 -8.29 -8.51
C ARG A 56 0.78 -7.11 -9.40
N SER A 57 -0.48 -6.97 -9.79
CA SER A 57 -1.00 -5.77 -10.45
C SER A 57 -2.07 -5.15 -9.57
N LEU A 58 -2.15 -3.83 -9.62
CA LEU A 58 -3.22 -3.08 -8.96
C LEU A 58 -4.39 -2.97 -9.94
N GLU A 59 -5.46 -3.71 -9.66
CA GLU A 59 -6.71 -3.64 -10.41
C GLU A 59 -7.61 -2.57 -9.79
N VAL A 60 -8.07 -1.64 -10.62
CA VAL A 60 -8.95 -0.54 -10.25
C VAL A 60 -10.17 -0.60 -11.14
N GLN A 61 -11.32 -0.89 -10.54
CA GLN A 61 -12.60 -0.79 -11.22
C GLN A 61 -13.26 0.53 -10.84
N MET A 62 -13.65 1.31 -11.85
CA MET A 62 -14.48 2.49 -11.71
C MET A 62 -15.71 2.29 -12.59
N GLN A 63 -16.89 2.12 -11.98
CA GLN A 63 -18.12 1.77 -12.70
C GLN A 63 -17.94 0.51 -13.57
N ASN A 64 -18.02 0.66 -14.89
CA ASN A 64 -17.93 -0.45 -15.85
C ASN A 64 -16.54 -0.59 -16.48
N THR A 65 -15.60 0.29 -16.11
CA THR A 65 -14.24 0.28 -16.63
C THR A 65 -13.30 -0.38 -15.62
N VAL A 66 -12.67 -1.50 -16.03
CA VAL A 66 -11.65 -2.19 -15.24
C VAL A 66 -10.27 -1.82 -15.78
N MET A 67 -9.38 -1.40 -14.90
CA MET A 67 -8.02 -1.01 -15.24
C MET A 67 -7.04 -1.81 -14.41
N ALA A 68 -5.92 -2.23 -14.99
CA ALA A 68 -4.84 -2.87 -14.24
C ALA A 68 -3.54 -2.11 -14.45
N ILE A 69 -2.87 -1.73 -13.36
CA ILE A 69 -1.55 -1.11 -13.38
C ILE A 69 -0.54 -2.19 -12.98
N HIS A 70 0.39 -2.51 -13.88
CA HIS A 70 1.41 -3.53 -13.67
C HIS A 70 2.71 -2.92 -13.09
N PRO A 71 3.56 -3.71 -12.41
CA PRO A 71 4.80 -3.22 -11.79
C PRO A 71 5.82 -2.64 -12.79
N ASN A 72 5.72 -3.01 -14.06
CA ASN A 72 6.56 -2.47 -15.13
C ASN A 72 6.01 -1.13 -15.70
N GLY A 73 4.90 -0.62 -15.16
CA GLY A 73 4.23 0.58 -15.64
C GLY A 73 3.34 0.38 -16.87
N GLU A 74 3.09 -0.87 -17.28
CA GLU A 74 2.07 -1.18 -18.28
C GLU A 74 0.67 -0.99 -17.69
N VAL A 75 -0.25 -0.45 -18.47
CA VAL A 75 -1.64 -0.24 -18.07
C VAL A 75 -2.57 -0.95 -19.04
N GLU A 76 -3.45 -1.77 -18.48
CA GLU A 76 -4.55 -2.39 -19.21
C GLU A 76 -5.88 -1.70 -18.91
N VAL A 77 -6.74 -1.63 -19.91
CA VAL A 77 -8.15 -1.25 -19.77
C VAL A 77 -9.00 -2.36 -20.37
N ASN A 78 -9.89 -2.95 -19.57
CA ASN A 78 -10.73 -4.08 -19.96
C ASN A 78 -9.92 -5.21 -20.64
N CYS A 79 -8.81 -5.61 -20.00
CA CYS A 79 -7.88 -6.65 -20.46
C CYS A 79 -7.11 -6.34 -21.76
N HIS A 80 -7.06 -5.08 -22.19
CA HIS A 80 -6.29 -4.64 -23.36
C HIS A 80 -5.23 -3.64 -22.93
N VAL A 81 -3.98 -3.87 -23.31
CA VAL A 81 -2.87 -2.93 -23.08
C VAL A 81 -3.15 -1.63 -23.83
N MET A 82 -3.05 -0.50 -23.12
CA MET A 82 -3.34 0.82 -23.66
C MET A 82 -2.11 1.72 -23.72
N ASN A 83 -2.07 2.59 -24.72
CA ASN A 83 -1.14 3.73 -24.74
C ASN A 83 -1.70 4.87 -23.87
N ILE A 84 -0.84 5.53 -23.11
CA ILE A 84 -1.19 6.66 -22.23
C ILE A 84 -0.79 7.97 -22.93
N PRO A 85 -1.62 9.04 -22.95
CA PRO A 85 -2.89 9.19 -22.21
C PRO A 85 -4.06 8.42 -22.82
N TYR A 86 -4.97 7.98 -21.94
CA TYR A 86 -6.25 7.38 -22.29
C TYR A 86 -7.38 8.10 -21.54
N THR A 87 -8.52 8.29 -22.17
CA THR A 87 -9.69 8.90 -21.51
C THR A 87 -10.95 8.36 -22.16
N ASN A 88 -11.97 8.08 -21.35
CA ASN A 88 -13.33 7.78 -21.79
C ASN A 88 -14.33 8.61 -20.97
N HIS A 89 -15.63 8.28 -21.03
CA HIS A 89 -16.66 9.02 -20.30
C HIS A 89 -16.65 8.82 -18.76
N GLU A 90 -15.95 7.81 -18.26
CA GLU A 90 -15.91 7.42 -16.86
C GLU A 90 -14.54 7.69 -16.21
N VAL A 91 -13.44 7.50 -16.96
CA VAL A 91 -12.08 7.48 -16.42
C VAL A 91 -11.09 8.26 -17.30
N ALA A 92 -10.07 8.80 -16.65
CA ALA A 92 -8.89 9.38 -17.28
C ALA A 92 -7.62 8.72 -16.75
N ILE A 93 -6.72 8.36 -17.68
CA ILE A 93 -5.41 7.77 -17.40
C ILE A 93 -4.34 8.70 -17.98
N ARG A 94 -3.43 9.14 -17.12
CA ARG A 94 -2.37 10.10 -17.47
C ARG A 94 -1.03 9.57 -16.99
N LYS A 95 0.03 10.03 -17.65
CA LYS A 95 1.40 9.78 -17.23
C LYS A 95 2.16 11.10 -17.16
N ASP A 96 2.77 11.38 -16.03
CA ASP A 96 3.66 12.52 -15.82
C ASP A 96 4.99 12.03 -15.22
N GLY A 97 6.06 12.11 -16.01
CA GLY A 97 7.31 11.42 -15.69
C GLY A 97 7.11 9.92 -15.48
N ASN A 98 7.41 9.46 -14.26
CA ASN A 98 7.23 8.06 -13.84
C ASN A 98 5.85 7.77 -13.27
N ILE A 99 5.05 8.80 -12.98
CA ILE A 99 3.78 8.66 -12.29
C ILE A 99 2.70 8.32 -13.30
N ILE A 100 1.99 7.22 -13.04
CA ILE A 100 0.78 6.79 -13.74
C ILE A 100 -0.39 7.13 -12.84
N GLU A 101 -1.29 7.98 -13.32
CA GLU A 101 -2.51 8.38 -12.60
C GLU A 101 -3.74 7.84 -13.34
N VAL A 102 -4.62 7.18 -12.59
CA VAL A 102 -5.96 6.77 -12.99
C VAL A 102 -6.95 7.53 -12.12
N SER A 103 -7.92 8.21 -12.72
CA SER A 103 -8.89 9.03 -11.98
C SER A 103 -10.27 9.05 -12.62
N ASN A 104 -11.28 9.42 -11.82
CA ASN A 104 -12.62 9.73 -12.30
C ASN A 104 -13.14 11.04 -11.69
N GLU A 105 -14.26 11.53 -12.22
CA GLU A 105 -14.93 12.73 -11.70
C GLU A 105 -15.70 12.50 -10.39
N ARG A 106 -15.75 11.24 -9.90
CA ARG A 106 -16.46 10.86 -8.67
C ARG A 106 -15.58 10.95 -7.41
N GLY A 107 -14.32 11.32 -7.59
CA GLY A 107 -13.38 11.59 -6.49
C GLY A 107 -12.48 10.43 -6.11
N LEU A 108 -12.36 9.38 -6.94
CA LEU A 108 -11.30 8.39 -6.80
C LEU A 108 -10.14 8.73 -7.73
N ARG A 109 -8.93 8.75 -7.15
CA ARG A 109 -7.66 8.85 -7.87
C ARG A 109 -6.70 7.80 -7.35
N VAL A 110 -6.07 7.07 -8.26
CA VAL A 110 -4.99 6.12 -7.99
C VAL A 110 -3.76 6.61 -8.72
N SER A 111 -2.67 6.84 -8.00
CA SER A 111 -1.41 7.35 -8.56
C SER A 111 -0.27 6.43 -8.18
N CYS A 112 0.35 5.79 -9.17
CA CYS A 112 1.44 4.84 -9.00
C CYS A 112 2.75 5.37 -9.60
N ASP A 113 3.83 5.28 -8.85
CA ASP A 113 5.20 5.39 -9.33
C ASP A 113 5.83 3.98 -9.35
N PRO A 114 5.91 3.31 -10.53
CA PRO A 114 6.49 1.98 -10.64
C PRO A 114 7.99 1.95 -10.29
N HIS A 115 8.69 3.07 -10.39
CA HIS A 115 10.12 3.17 -10.08
C HIS A 115 10.36 3.22 -8.57
N LEU A 116 9.48 3.90 -7.82
CA LEU A 116 9.50 3.89 -6.36
C LEU A 116 8.75 2.69 -5.76
N GLU A 117 8.04 1.94 -6.60
CA GLU A 117 7.15 0.84 -6.21
C GLU A 117 6.06 1.31 -5.24
N VAL A 118 5.47 2.47 -5.48
CA VAL A 118 4.43 3.03 -4.59
C VAL A 118 3.20 3.41 -5.38
N CYS A 119 2.05 2.95 -4.92
CA CYS A 119 0.74 3.42 -5.35
C CYS A 119 0.04 4.13 -4.19
N SER A 120 -0.53 5.30 -4.48
CA SER A 120 -1.41 6.01 -3.57
C SER A 120 -2.86 5.91 -4.05
N VAL A 121 -3.76 5.64 -3.11
CA VAL A 121 -5.21 5.68 -3.33
C VAL A 121 -5.72 6.92 -2.62
N ILE A 122 -6.37 7.81 -3.37
CA ILE A 122 -6.86 9.09 -2.90
C ILE A 122 -8.37 9.11 -3.13
N LEU A 123 -9.12 9.33 -2.04
CA LEU A 123 -10.56 9.56 -2.06
C LEU A 123 -10.85 11.01 -1.66
N ASP A 124 -11.67 11.69 -2.46
CA ASP A 124 -12.13 13.03 -2.12
C ASP A 124 -12.96 13.03 -0.83
N GLY A 125 -12.95 14.17 -0.12
CA GLY A 125 -13.51 14.29 1.23
C GLY A 125 -14.98 13.91 1.38
N TRP A 126 -15.79 14.05 0.31
CA TRP A 126 -17.20 13.63 0.31
C TRP A 126 -17.40 12.11 0.29
N LEU A 127 -16.33 11.33 0.09
CA LEU A 127 -16.33 9.87 0.17
C LEU A 127 -15.98 9.35 1.58
N HIS A 128 -16.00 10.21 2.61
CA HIS A 128 -15.78 9.81 4.00
C HIS A 128 -16.64 8.61 4.43
N GLY A 129 -16.02 7.58 5.00
CA GLY A 129 -16.75 6.41 5.53
C GLY A 129 -17.38 5.50 4.46
N VAL A 130 -17.04 5.68 3.17
CA VAL A 130 -17.64 4.94 2.05
C VAL A 130 -16.87 3.67 1.73
N SER A 131 -15.57 3.67 1.95
CA SER A 131 -14.67 2.55 1.65
C SER A 131 -14.70 1.51 2.76
N THR A 132 -14.57 0.24 2.39
CA THR A 132 -14.13 -0.83 3.29
C THR A 132 -13.12 -1.71 2.56
N GLY A 133 -12.35 -2.53 3.27
CA GLY A 133 -11.30 -3.37 2.71
C GLY A 133 -10.03 -3.27 3.54
N LEU A 134 -8.91 -3.80 3.02
CA LEU A 134 -7.63 -3.75 3.73
C LEU A 134 -7.02 -2.35 3.85
N LEU A 135 -7.51 -1.37 3.08
CA LEU A 135 -7.14 0.04 3.22
C LEU A 135 -8.00 0.80 4.23
N GLY A 136 -9.01 0.16 4.84
CA GLY A 136 -9.77 0.75 5.93
C GLY A 136 -11.15 1.29 5.58
N THR A 137 -11.74 1.93 6.59
CA THR A 137 -13.05 2.58 6.61
C THR A 137 -13.02 4.04 6.16
N ASN A 138 -11.84 4.66 6.06
CA ASN A 138 -11.65 6.03 5.60
C ASN A 138 -12.53 7.07 6.34
N ASP A 139 -12.74 6.83 7.64
CA ASP A 139 -13.58 7.63 8.52
C ASP A 139 -12.78 8.38 9.59
N ASN A 140 -11.45 8.39 9.51
CA ASN A 140 -10.52 8.93 10.52
C ASN A 140 -10.65 8.26 11.90
N GLU A 141 -11.19 7.03 11.98
CA GLU A 141 -11.30 6.27 13.22
C GLU A 141 -10.40 5.03 13.19
N ALA A 142 -9.15 5.23 13.60
CA ALA A 142 -8.16 4.17 13.71
C ALA A 142 -8.66 2.95 14.54
N ALA A 143 -9.54 3.13 15.54
CA ALA A 143 -9.98 2.04 16.39
C ALA A 143 -10.88 1.00 15.69
N ASN A 144 -11.50 1.34 14.55
CA ASN A 144 -12.48 0.49 13.86
C ASN A 144 -11.96 -0.12 12.55
N GLU A 145 -10.68 0.12 12.23
CA GLU A 145 -10.00 -0.24 10.98
C GLU A 145 -10.19 -1.71 10.55
N LEU A 146 -10.24 -2.63 11.53
CA LEU A 146 -10.31 -4.08 11.30
C LEU A 146 -11.74 -4.57 11.03
N LEU A 147 -12.43 -3.93 10.10
CA LEU A 147 -13.78 -4.27 9.65
C LEU A 147 -13.74 -5.45 8.66
N LEU A 148 -14.52 -6.49 8.93
CA LEU A 148 -14.67 -7.67 8.08
C LEU A 148 -15.74 -7.43 6.99
N PRO A 149 -15.74 -8.22 5.89
CA PRO A 149 -16.73 -8.09 4.82
C PRO A 149 -18.19 -8.29 5.27
N ASP A 150 -18.43 -8.98 6.40
CA ASP A 150 -19.75 -9.17 6.98
C ASP A 150 -20.22 -8.01 7.88
N GLY A 151 -19.39 -6.96 8.00
CA GLY A 151 -19.65 -5.78 8.83
C GLY A 151 -19.27 -5.94 10.30
N SER A 152 -18.74 -7.08 10.72
CA SER A 152 -18.23 -7.27 12.08
C SER A 152 -16.79 -6.77 12.23
N HIS A 153 -16.37 -6.44 13.44
CA HIS A 153 -14.98 -6.07 13.74
C HIS A 153 -14.22 -7.23 14.37
N THR A 154 -12.91 -7.31 14.09
CA THR A 154 -11.99 -8.22 14.76
C THR A 154 -10.86 -7.47 15.45
N HIS A 155 -10.21 -8.13 16.41
CA HIS A 155 -8.93 -7.69 16.97
C HIS A 155 -7.73 -8.44 16.37
N SER A 156 -7.98 -9.41 15.47
CA SER A 156 -6.94 -10.23 14.84
C SER A 156 -6.62 -9.70 13.45
N VAL A 157 -5.44 -9.10 13.30
CA VAL A 157 -4.91 -8.67 11.99
C VAL A 157 -4.86 -9.83 11.00
N LEU A 158 -4.57 -11.05 11.47
CA LEU A 158 -4.57 -12.25 10.63
C LEU A 158 -5.97 -12.57 10.10
N GLN A 159 -6.99 -12.54 10.97
CA GLN A 159 -8.38 -12.78 10.57
C GLN A 159 -8.86 -11.71 9.59
N PHE A 160 -8.56 -10.44 9.87
CA PHE A 160 -8.87 -9.32 8.99
C PHE A 160 -8.21 -9.49 7.62
N THR A 161 -6.91 -9.80 7.58
CA THR A 161 -6.20 -10.00 6.31
C THR A 161 -6.76 -11.17 5.51
N HIS A 162 -7.11 -12.27 6.19
CA HIS A 162 -7.69 -13.46 5.55
C HIS A 162 -9.10 -13.22 5.03
N SER A 163 -9.95 -12.46 5.74
CA SER A 163 -11.33 -12.25 5.31
C SER A 163 -11.45 -11.46 4.01
N TRP A 164 -10.44 -10.66 3.67
CA TRP A 164 -10.40 -9.85 2.45
C TRP A 164 -9.63 -10.53 1.29
N GLN A 165 -9.27 -11.80 1.44
CA GLN A 165 -8.70 -12.61 0.35
C GLN A 165 -9.77 -12.98 -0.66
N VAL A 166 -9.41 -12.91 -1.95
CA VAL A 166 -10.29 -13.39 -3.03
C VAL A 166 -10.17 -14.91 -3.20
N ASP A 167 -8.96 -15.45 -3.03
CA ASP A 167 -8.68 -16.88 -3.20
C ASP A 167 -8.61 -17.60 -1.85
N LEU A 168 -9.54 -18.53 -1.62
CA LEU A 168 -9.62 -19.34 -0.39
C LEU A 168 -8.40 -20.25 -0.16
N GLU A 169 -7.65 -20.57 -1.22
CA GLU A 169 -6.50 -21.48 -1.15
C GLU A 169 -5.15 -20.76 -0.99
N CYS A 170 -5.14 -19.43 -0.81
CA CYS A 170 -3.88 -18.75 -0.57
C CYS A 170 -3.34 -19.03 0.83
N ALA A 171 -2.57 -20.12 0.95
CA ALA A 171 -1.89 -20.47 2.18
C ALA A 171 -0.83 -19.41 2.51
N SER A 172 -1.14 -18.50 3.44
CA SER A 172 -0.11 -17.72 4.12
C SER A 172 0.84 -18.73 4.77
N ARG A 173 2.08 -18.85 4.26
CA ARG A 173 3.13 -19.55 4.99
C ARG A 173 3.14 -18.95 6.39
N LYS A 174 2.98 -19.79 7.43
CA LYS A 174 3.16 -19.33 8.81
C LYS A 174 4.51 -18.62 8.85
N ALA A 175 4.52 -17.35 9.24
CA ALA A 175 5.77 -16.69 9.55
C ALA A 175 6.47 -17.57 10.60
N GLU A 176 7.64 -18.10 10.26
CA GLU A 176 8.46 -18.79 11.27
C GLU A 176 8.81 -17.74 12.32
N ILE A 177 8.19 -17.88 13.49
CA ILE A 177 8.50 -17.04 14.64
C ILE A 177 9.94 -17.37 15.03
N CYS A 178 10.84 -16.41 14.89
CA CYS A 178 12.21 -16.61 15.35
C CYS A 178 12.21 -16.81 16.86
N GLN A 179 12.60 -18.01 17.30
CA GLN A 179 12.76 -18.30 18.72
C GLN A 179 14.13 -17.87 19.27
N ASN A 180 15.14 -17.57 18.44
CA ASN A 180 16.52 -17.32 18.91
C ASN A 180 17.42 -16.49 17.95
N GLY A 181 16.85 -15.60 17.12
CA GLY A 181 17.67 -14.74 16.26
C GLY A 181 18.10 -13.49 17.02
N THR A 182 19.40 -13.27 17.23
CA THR A 182 19.91 -11.91 17.46
C THR A 182 19.64 -11.10 16.20
N ALA A 183 18.49 -10.44 16.13
CA ALA A 183 18.19 -9.45 15.10
C ALA A 183 19.36 -8.45 15.10
N ASN A 184 19.83 -8.05 13.92
CA ASN A 184 20.77 -6.95 13.79
C ASN A 184 19.99 -5.62 13.96
N SER A 185 19.31 -5.48 15.12
CA SER A 185 18.28 -4.47 15.41
C SER A 185 18.76 -3.03 15.25
N LEU A 186 20.08 -2.83 15.18
CA LEU A 186 20.74 -1.55 15.02
C LEU A 186 20.19 -0.75 13.82
N SER A 187 19.82 -1.39 12.71
CA SER A 187 19.29 -0.67 11.53
C SER A 187 17.83 -0.22 11.74
N CYS A 188 16.99 -1.10 12.27
CA CYS A 188 15.60 -0.78 12.60
C CYS A 188 15.48 0.27 13.71
N GLU A 189 16.24 0.10 14.80
CA GLU A 189 16.32 1.07 15.89
C GLU A 189 16.86 2.42 15.42
N PHE A 190 17.92 2.40 14.59
CA PHE A 190 18.44 3.64 14.01
C PHE A 190 17.39 4.36 13.17
N LEU A 191 16.64 3.65 12.32
CA LEU A 191 15.64 4.29 11.46
C LEU A 191 14.42 4.80 12.22
N PHE A 192 13.90 4.04 13.19
CA PHE A 192 12.57 4.31 13.77
C PHE A 192 12.58 4.78 15.24
N LEU A 193 13.71 4.68 15.96
CA LEU A 193 13.82 5.18 17.34
C LEU A 193 14.87 6.27 17.53
N SER A 194 15.95 6.24 16.76
CA SER A 194 17.05 7.18 16.96
C SER A 194 16.66 8.62 16.62
N THR A 195 16.98 9.56 17.50
CA THR A 195 16.82 11.00 17.24
C THR A 195 17.78 11.52 16.16
N ASN A 196 18.82 10.74 15.81
CA ASN A 196 19.71 11.03 14.70
C ASN A 196 19.24 10.38 13.38
N SER A 197 18.09 9.71 13.39
CA SER A 197 17.49 9.14 12.19
C SER A 197 17.14 10.24 11.19
N PRO A 198 17.30 10.02 9.87
CA PRO A 198 16.69 10.88 8.85
C PRO A 198 15.15 10.92 8.96
N LEU A 199 14.52 9.92 9.58
CA LEU A 199 13.07 9.86 9.78
C LEU A 199 12.58 10.59 11.05
N SER A 200 13.52 10.98 11.93
CA SER A 200 13.21 11.59 13.23
C SER A 200 12.33 12.86 13.19
N PRO A 201 12.34 13.72 12.13
CA PRO A 201 11.45 14.87 12.07
C PRO A 201 9.95 14.50 12.10
N CYS A 202 9.60 13.28 11.68
CA CYS A 202 8.22 12.82 11.60
C CYS A 202 7.73 12.05 12.85
N PHE A 203 8.62 11.66 13.77
CA PHE A 203 8.26 10.86 14.96
C PHE A 203 7.22 11.54 15.87
N ARG A 204 7.06 12.86 15.77
CA ARG A 204 6.07 13.63 16.52
C ARG A 204 4.67 13.60 15.91
N VAL A 205 4.56 13.16 14.67
CA VAL A 205 3.36 13.23 13.84
C VAL A 205 2.86 11.83 13.48
N VAL A 206 3.79 10.90 13.26
CA VAL A 206 3.50 9.49 12.98
C VAL A 206 4.21 8.64 14.03
N ASP A 207 3.44 7.85 14.78
CA ASP A 207 3.98 6.91 15.75
C ASP A 207 4.81 5.80 15.05
N PRO A 208 6.12 5.71 15.31
CA PRO A 208 6.98 4.73 14.67
C PRO A 208 6.79 3.30 15.21
N VAL A 209 6.04 3.09 16.30
CA VAL A 209 5.92 1.78 16.98
C VAL A 209 5.53 0.65 16.03
N GLN A 210 4.51 0.85 15.19
CA GLN A 210 4.08 -0.17 14.22
C GLN A 210 5.15 -0.50 13.18
N PHE A 211 6.01 0.48 12.83
CA PHE A 211 7.07 0.31 11.86
C PHE A 211 8.27 -0.42 12.47
N ILE A 212 8.71 -0.08 13.68
CA ILE A 212 9.83 -0.81 14.30
C ILE A 212 9.47 -2.28 14.56
N LEU A 213 8.27 -2.56 15.09
CA LEU A 213 7.81 -3.94 15.29
C LEU A 213 7.85 -4.74 13.99
N LYS A 214 7.40 -4.12 12.89
CA LYS A 214 7.43 -4.75 11.57
C LYS A 214 8.84 -4.89 11.00
N CYS A 215 9.74 -3.96 11.31
CA CYS A 215 11.13 -3.98 10.88
C CYS A 215 11.90 -5.13 11.55
N GLU A 216 11.71 -5.31 12.86
CA GLU A 216 12.34 -6.39 13.63
C GLU A 216 11.88 -7.78 13.14
N GLU A 217 10.60 -7.93 12.74
CA GLU A 217 10.10 -9.15 12.10
C GLU A 217 10.80 -9.47 10.76
N LEU A 218 11.36 -8.48 10.05
CA LEU A 218 12.02 -8.69 8.75
C LEU A 218 13.42 -9.27 8.90
N GLU A 219 14.16 -8.85 9.92
CA GLU A 219 15.53 -9.33 10.19
C GLU A 219 15.58 -10.81 10.58
N CYS A 220 14.42 -11.36 10.93
CA CYS A 220 14.18 -12.77 11.22
C CYS A 220 14.10 -13.64 9.96
N ILE A 221 13.71 -13.09 8.81
CA ILE A 221 13.49 -13.86 7.57
C ILE A 221 14.78 -13.81 6.74
N ARG A 222 15.67 -14.79 6.94
CA ARG A 222 16.71 -15.09 5.95
C ARG A 222 16.08 -15.89 4.81
N ASP A 223 15.51 -15.19 3.84
CA ASP A 223 15.15 -15.85 2.59
C ASP A 223 16.41 -15.96 1.73
N GLU A 224 17.04 -17.15 1.70
CA GLU A 224 18.21 -17.45 0.87
C GLU A 224 17.93 -17.28 -0.64
N HIS A 225 16.67 -17.05 -1.05
CA HIS A 225 16.23 -16.91 -2.43
C HIS A 225 15.50 -15.59 -2.73
N ALA A 226 15.46 -14.62 -1.81
CA ALA A 226 14.87 -13.32 -2.10
C ALA A 226 15.76 -12.55 -3.08
N ASP A 227 15.19 -12.20 -4.24
CA ASP A 227 15.81 -11.38 -5.27
C ASP A 227 16.30 -10.06 -4.65
N VAL A 228 17.63 -9.95 -4.50
CA VAL A 228 18.31 -8.90 -3.73
C VAL A 228 18.40 -7.63 -4.56
N SER A 229 17.26 -6.97 -4.77
CA SER A 229 17.23 -5.65 -5.40
C SER A 229 16.97 -4.53 -4.40
N LYS A 230 16.27 -4.74 -3.27
CA LYS A 230 16.08 -3.72 -2.20
C LYS A 230 15.89 -4.35 -0.81
N PRO A 231 16.59 -3.89 0.25
CA PRO A 231 16.40 -4.41 1.60
C PRO A 231 14.98 -4.15 2.11
N ALA A 232 14.38 -5.12 2.81
CA ALA A 232 13.00 -5.02 3.28
C ALA A 232 12.74 -3.82 4.22
N PHE A 233 13.74 -3.42 5.02
CA PHE A 233 13.66 -2.21 5.86
C PHE A 233 13.58 -0.92 5.03
N CYS A 234 14.11 -0.88 3.79
CA CYS A 234 14.01 0.27 2.90
C CYS A 234 12.61 0.42 2.32
N THR A 235 11.96 -0.70 1.98
CA THR A 235 10.55 -0.72 1.60
C THR A 235 9.67 -0.19 2.73
N LEU A 236 9.94 -0.62 3.96
CA LEU A 236 9.23 -0.16 5.14
C LEU A 236 9.48 1.33 5.45
N ALA A 237 10.72 1.80 5.30
CA ALA A 237 11.05 3.23 5.42
C ALA A 237 10.31 4.08 4.37
N SER A 238 10.16 3.56 3.14
CA SER A 238 9.36 4.21 2.09
C SER A 238 7.90 4.40 2.53
N ALA A 239 7.28 3.35 3.09
CA ALA A 239 5.91 3.44 3.63
C ALA A 239 5.80 4.49 4.74
N TYR A 240 6.78 4.56 5.65
CA TYR A 240 6.81 5.58 6.70
C TYR A 240 6.90 7.00 6.11
N ILE A 241 7.79 7.21 5.13
CA ILE A 241 7.96 8.49 4.45
C ILE A 241 6.68 8.95 3.76
N HIS A 242 5.97 8.06 3.07
CA HIS A 242 4.69 8.42 2.44
C HIS A 242 3.61 8.78 3.47
N LEU A 243 3.57 8.08 4.61
CA LEU A 243 2.70 8.46 5.73
C LEU A 243 3.09 9.82 6.34
N CYS A 244 4.38 10.15 6.38
CA CYS A 244 4.87 11.46 6.82
C CYS A 244 4.51 12.58 5.83
N HIS A 245 4.66 12.33 4.53
CA HIS A 245 4.24 13.27 3.48
C HIS A 245 2.75 13.56 3.53
N ARG A 246 1.92 12.53 3.79
CA ARG A 246 0.47 12.70 4.04
C ARG A 246 0.18 13.66 5.19
N ASN A 247 1.05 13.68 6.20
CA ASN A 247 0.96 14.59 7.34
C ASN A 247 1.85 15.85 7.20
N TYR A 248 2.19 16.22 5.96
CA TYR A 248 2.92 17.45 5.64
C TYR A 248 4.34 17.54 6.23
N VAL A 249 4.97 16.40 6.52
CA VAL A 249 6.37 16.32 6.94
C VAL A 249 7.19 15.74 5.78
N PRO A 250 7.86 16.59 4.96
CA PRO A 250 8.66 16.11 3.84
C PRO A 250 9.91 15.40 4.36
N LEU A 251 10.10 14.17 3.91
CA LEU A 251 11.27 13.33 4.17
C LEU A 251 11.80 12.72 2.87
N GLU A 252 13.10 12.43 2.83
CA GLU A 252 13.74 11.71 1.73
C GLU A 252 14.09 10.28 2.15
N LEU A 253 14.21 9.39 1.17
CA LEU A 253 14.68 8.02 1.42
C LEU A 253 16.10 8.07 2.01
N PRO A 254 16.39 7.28 3.07
CA PRO A 254 17.74 7.18 3.61
C PRO A 254 18.75 6.82 2.51
N VAL A 255 19.95 7.39 2.56
CA VAL A 255 20.99 7.19 1.52
C VAL A 255 21.31 5.71 1.26
N GLN A 256 21.26 4.88 2.29
CA GLN A 256 21.45 3.43 2.22
C GLN A 256 20.35 2.70 1.42
N CYS A 257 19.21 3.35 1.20
CA CYS A 257 18.10 2.83 0.39
C CYS A 257 18.10 3.34 -1.05
N GLY A 258 18.83 4.43 -1.35
CA GLY A 258 18.89 5.04 -2.68
C GLY A 258 19.66 4.22 -3.72
N GLN A 259 20.51 3.27 -3.30
CA GLN A 259 21.30 2.41 -4.19
C GLN A 259 20.49 1.26 -4.82
N TYR A 260 19.23 1.12 -4.44
CA TYR A 260 18.36 -0.01 -4.77
C TYR A 260 17.19 0.42 -5.65
N SER A 261 17.32 1.57 -6.32
CA SER A 261 16.40 2.02 -7.34
C SER A 261 16.59 1.15 -8.58
N PRO A 262 15.53 0.57 -9.18
CA PRO A 262 15.67 -0.47 -10.20
C PRO A 262 16.37 -0.03 -11.51
N PHE A 263 16.74 1.25 -11.66
CA PHE A 263 17.39 1.78 -12.87
C PHE A 263 18.40 2.92 -12.62
N SER A 264 19.23 2.84 -11.56
CA SER A 264 20.42 3.71 -11.42
C SER A 264 21.54 3.37 -12.40
#